data_AF-A0A851JXD6-F1
#
_entry.id   AF-A0A851JXD6-F1
#
_cell.length_a   1.000
_cell.length_b   1.000
_cell.length_c   1.000
_cell.angle_alpha   90.00
_cell.angle_beta   90.00
_cell.angle_gamma   90.00
#
_symmetry.space_group_name_H-M   'P 1'
#
loop_
_entity.id
_entity.type
_entity.pdbx_description
1 polymer ?
#
loop_
_entity_poly.entity_id
_entity_poly.type
_entity_poly.pdbx_seq_one_letter_code
_entity_poly.pdbx_strand_id
1 'polypeptide(L)'
;LQVQHASKQIAADKQYKGIIDCVVRIPREQGVLSFWRGNLANVIRYFPTQALNFAFKDKYKQVFLGGVDKHTQFWRYFAGNLASGGAAGATSLCFVYPLDFARTRLAADVGKAGADREFSGLGDCLVKITKSDGVRGLYQGFNVSVQGIIIYRAAYFGIYDTAKGMLPDPRNTHIVISWMIAQTVTAVAGVVSYPFDTVRRRMMMQSGRKGADIMYSGTIDCWRKIARDEGGKAFFKGAWSNVLRGMGGAFVLVLYDEFKKVI
;
A
#
# COMPACT_ATOMS: atom_id res chain seq x y z
N LEU A 1 8.87 -3.99 -10.01
CA LEU A 1 8.25 -5.33 -10.17
C LEU A 1 6.72 -5.28 -10.30
N GLN A 2 5.97 -4.72 -9.33
CA GLN A 2 4.49 -4.78 -9.31
C GLN A 2 3.78 -4.09 -10.49
N VAL A 3 4.28 -2.92 -10.90
CA VAL A 3 3.66 -2.08 -11.95
C VAL A 3 4.43 -2.04 -13.27
N GLN A 4 5.58 -2.71 -13.38
CA GLN A 4 6.45 -2.57 -14.56
C GLN A 4 5.81 -3.03 -15.87
N HIS A 5 4.90 -4.02 -15.80
CA HIS A 5 4.13 -4.48 -16.94
C HIS A 5 3.19 -3.40 -17.49
N ALA A 6 2.80 -2.46 -16.64
CA ALA A 6 1.99 -1.32 -16.98
C ALA A 6 2.83 -0.05 -17.15
N SER A 7 4.14 -0.11 -17.40
CA SER A 7 4.98 1.07 -17.63
C SER A 7 5.06 1.41 -19.12
N LYS A 8 5.17 2.71 -19.47
CA LYS A 8 5.48 3.17 -20.83
C LYS A 8 6.98 3.19 -21.12
N GLN A 9 7.81 3.34 -20.09
CA GLN A 9 9.26 3.49 -20.22
C GLN A 9 10.00 2.14 -20.20
N ILE A 10 9.36 1.07 -19.72
CA ILE A 10 9.98 -0.25 -19.59
C ILE A 10 9.46 -1.15 -20.71
N ALA A 11 10.27 -1.35 -21.74
CA ALA A 11 10.02 -2.35 -22.77
C ALA A 11 10.02 -3.77 -22.17
N ALA A 12 9.34 -4.72 -22.83
CA ALA A 12 9.14 -6.07 -22.30
C ALA A 12 10.47 -6.81 -22.01
N ASP A 13 11.47 -6.63 -22.88
CA ASP A 13 12.83 -7.16 -22.76
C ASP A 13 13.65 -6.51 -21.63
N LYS A 14 13.27 -5.29 -21.22
CA LYS A 14 13.95 -4.53 -20.16
C LYS A 14 13.32 -4.68 -18.78
N GLN A 15 12.23 -5.46 -18.66
CA GLN A 15 11.60 -5.71 -17.37
C GLN A 15 12.57 -6.36 -16.37
N TYR A 16 12.49 -5.95 -15.12
CA TYR A 16 13.30 -6.52 -14.05
C TYR A 16 12.87 -7.95 -13.76
N LYS A 17 13.84 -8.86 -13.74
CA LYS A 17 13.62 -10.31 -13.56
C LYS A 17 13.26 -10.68 -12.12
N GLY A 18 13.63 -9.84 -11.16
CA GLY A 18 13.40 -10.09 -9.74
C GLY A 18 14.01 -9.00 -8.86
N ILE A 19 14.05 -9.25 -7.56
CA ILE A 19 14.55 -8.27 -6.57
C ILE A 19 16.03 -7.98 -6.79
N ILE A 20 16.86 -9.03 -6.91
CA ILE A 20 18.31 -8.90 -7.06
C ILE A 20 18.64 -8.13 -8.34
N ASP A 21 18.06 -8.54 -9.47
CA ASP A 21 18.22 -7.86 -10.76
C ASP A 21 17.83 -6.38 -10.67
N CYS A 22 16.70 -6.07 -10.02
CA CYS A 22 16.23 -4.71 -9.80
C CYS A 22 17.20 -3.86 -8.94
N VAL A 23 17.69 -4.40 -7.83
CA VAL A 23 18.59 -3.68 -6.91
C VAL A 23 19.97 -3.46 -7.55
N VAL A 24 20.45 -4.39 -8.38
CA VAL A 24 21.74 -4.24 -9.07
C VAL A 24 21.66 -3.25 -10.23
N ARG A 25 20.54 -3.26 -10.98
CA ARG A 25 20.38 -2.44 -12.18
C ARG A 25 20.02 -0.98 -11.88
N ILE A 26 19.16 -0.71 -10.91
CA ILE A 26 18.69 0.65 -10.59
C ILE A 26 19.84 1.66 -10.38
N PRO A 27 20.86 1.38 -9.56
CA PRO A 27 21.99 2.29 -9.36
C PRO A 27 22.75 2.60 -10.65
N ARG A 28 22.90 1.61 -11.52
CA ARG A 28 23.61 1.73 -12.80
C ARG A 28 22.78 2.47 -13.84
N GLU A 29 21.46 2.26 -13.85
CA GLU A 29 20.55 2.85 -14.83
C GLU A 29 20.16 4.29 -14.47
N GLN A 30 19.99 4.60 -13.18
CA GLN A 30 19.32 5.82 -12.69
C GLN A 30 20.07 6.55 -11.57
N GLY A 31 21.19 6.00 -11.10
CA GLY A 31 21.97 6.51 -9.96
C GLY A 31 21.45 6.00 -8.61
N VAL A 32 22.32 5.95 -7.60
CA VAL A 32 22.03 5.36 -6.27
C VAL A 32 20.86 6.06 -5.56
N LEU A 33 20.76 7.39 -5.70
CA LEU A 33 19.69 8.17 -5.07
C LEU A 33 18.29 7.85 -5.61
N SER A 34 18.19 7.14 -6.74
CA SER A 34 16.91 6.75 -7.34
C SER A 34 16.09 5.79 -6.48
N PHE A 35 16.71 5.05 -5.55
CA PHE A 35 15.98 4.21 -4.59
C PHE A 35 14.99 4.99 -3.71
N TRP A 36 15.22 6.29 -3.53
CA TRP A 36 14.34 7.17 -2.74
C TRP A 36 13.37 7.99 -3.62
N ARG A 37 13.24 7.70 -4.92
CA ARG A 37 12.25 8.37 -5.78
C ARG A 37 10.84 8.20 -5.21
N GLY A 38 10.15 9.32 -5.04
CA GLY A 38 8.82 9.37 -4.44
C GLY A 38 8.80 9.29 -2.90
N ASN A 39 9.94 9.16 -2.22
CA ASN A 39 9.96 9.03 -0.75
C ASN A 39 9.52 10.31 -0.01
N LEU A 40 9.55 11.48 -0.65
CA LEU A 40 9.04 12.72 -0.05
C LEU A 40 7.55 12.61 0.36
N ALA A 41 6.74 11.95 -0.47
CA ALA A 41 5.35 11.64 -0.15
C ALA A 41 5.23 10.74 1.10
N ASN A 42 6.22 9.86 1.33
CA ASN A 42 6.61 9.20 2.58
C ASN A 42 6.34 10.01 3.82
N VAL A 43 7.19 11.01 3.90
CA VAL A 43 7.40 11.84 5.07
C VAL A 43 6.20 12.75 5.25
N ILE A 44 5.74 13.38 4.17
CA ILE A 44 4.61 14.31 4.23
C ILE A 44 3.32 13.61 4.65
N ARG A 45 3.04 12.41 4.11
CA ARG A 45 1.78 11.69 4.35
C ARG A 45 1.51 11.38 5.83
N TYR A 46 2.57 11.24 6.65
CA TYR A 46 2.42 10.91 8.06
C TYR A 46 1.58 11.96 8.82
N PHE A 47 1.94 13.24 8.69
CA PHE A 47 1.28 14.34 9.42
C PHE A 47 -0.24 14.46 9.17
N PRO A 48 -0.74 14.60 7.93
CA PRO A 48 -2.17 14.71 7.67
C PRO A 48 -2.92 13.42 8.01
N THR A 49 -2.29 12.25 7.84
CA THR A 49 -2.91 10.98 8.23
C THR A 49 -3.13 10.93 9.74
N GLN A 50 -2.16 11.39 10.55
CA GLN A 50 -2.32 11.44 12.01
C GLN A 50 -3.36 12.46 12.44
N ALA A 51 -3.40 13.65 11.82
CA ALA A 51 -4.42 14.65 12.11
C ALA A 51 -5.84 14.11 11.85
N LEU A 52 -6.05 13.43 10.71
CA LEU A 52 -7.33 12.82 10.35
C LEU A 52 -7.69 11.65 11.26
N ASN A 53 -6.72 10.82 11.64
CA ASN A 53 -6.94 9.76 12.62
C ASN A 53 -7.38 10.33 13.97
N PHE A 54 -6.73 11.39 14.46
CA PHE A 54 -7.10 12.04 15.72
C PHE A 54 -8.53 12.61 15.65
N ALA A 55 -8.91 13.21 14.52
CA ALA A 55 -10.24 13.78 14.35
C ALA A 55 -11.36 12.73 14.23
N PHE A 56 -11.14 11.62 13.50
CA PHE A 56 -12.23 10.74 13.06
C PHE A 56 -12.22 9.33 13.64
N LYS A 57 -11.06 8.81 14.08
CA LYS A 57 -10.94 7.40 14.46
C LYS A 57 -11.86 7.01 15.61
N ASP A 58 -11.89 7.82 16.67
CA ASP A 58 -12.71 7.51 17.85
C ASP A 58 -14.20 7.77 17.60
N LYS A 59 -14.53 8.76 16.75
CA LYS A 59 -15.91 8.97 16.28
C LYS A 59 -16.42 7.75 15.51
N TYR A 60 -15.66 7.21 14.57
CA TYR A 60 -16.08 6.00 13.86
C TYR A 60 -16.16 4.78 14.77
N LYS A 61 -15.24 4.61 15.73
CA LYS A 61 -15.38 3.55 16.73
C LYS A 61 -16.66 3.70 17.54
N GLN A 62 -16.98 4.90 18.02
CA GLN A 62 -18.20 5.13 18.77
C GLN A 62 -19.45 4.84 17.92
N VAL A 63 -19.47 5.26 16.66
CA VAL A 63 -20.59 5.03 15.74
C VAL A 63 -20.81 3.53 15.44
N PHE A 64 -19.74 2.78 15.19
CA PHE A 64 -19.85 1.38 14.75
C PHE A 64 -19.71 0.33 15.86
N LEU A 65 -19.12 0.68 17.00
CA LEU A 65 -18.85 -0.21 18.14
C LEU A 65 -19.47 0.28 19.45
N GLY A 66 -20.17 1.43 19.46
CA GLY A 66 -20.86 1.93 20.64
C GLY A 66 -21.88 0.91 21.16
N GLY A 67 -21.73 0.50 22.41
CA GLY A 67 -22.61 -0.48 23.06
C GLY A 67 -22.44 -1.93 22.59
N VAL A 68 -21.40 -2.25 21.81
CA VAL A 68 -21.12 -3.63 21.37
C VAL A 68 -20.14 -4.29 22.33
N ASP A 69 -20.55 -5.40 22.93
CA ASP A 69 -19.67 -6.20 23.78
C ASP A 69 -18.89 -7.23 22.94
N LYS A 70 -17.56 -7.14 23.00
CA LYS A 70 -16.64 -8.01 22.27
C LYS A 70 -16.69 -9.48 22.71
N HIS A 71 -17.13 -9.77 23.94
CA HIS A 71 -17.12 -11.12 24.52
C HIS A 71 -18.40 -11.89 24.21
N THR A 72 -19.52 -11.20 24.08
CA THR A 72 -20.83 -11.82 23.82
C THR A 72 -21.27 -11.70 22.35
N GLN A 73 -20.80 -10.67 21.63
CA GLN A 73 -21.26 -10.36 20.27
C GLN A 73 -20.11 -10.34 19.24
N PHE A 74 -19.35 -11.43 19.12
CA PHE A 74 -18.17 -11.51 18.26
C PHE A 74 -18.40 -11.00 16.82
N TRP A 75 -19.40 -11.52 16.10
CA TRP A 75 -19.64 -11.12 14.69
C TRP A 75 -20.07 -9.66 14.55
N ARG A 76 -20.83 -9.13 15.52
CA ARG A 76 -21.22 -7.71 15.55
C ARG A 76 -20.00 -6.82 15.79
N TYR A 77 -19.14 -7.21 16.73
CA TYR A 77 -17.90 -6.51 17.01
C TYR A 77 -16.95 -6.55 15.81
N PHE A 78 -16.79 -7.72 15.17
CA PHE A 78 -15.97 -7.90 13.99
C PHE A 78 -16.45 -7.00 12.84
N ALA A 79 -17.74 -7.05 12.48
CA ALA A 79 -18.32 -6.20 11.45
C ALA A 79 -18.18 -4.69 11.77
N GLY A 80 -18.44 -4.29 13.02
CA GLY A 80 -18.29 -2.90 13.46
C GLY A 80 -16.85 -2.41 13.38
N ASN A 81 -15.88 -3.26 13.70
CA ASN A 81 -14.45 -2.92 13.64
C ASN A 81 -13.94 -2.83 12.18
N LEU A 82 -14.47 -3.67 11.28
CA LEU A 82 -14.23 -3.55 9.83
C LEU A 82 -14.83 -2.26 9.28
N ALA A 83 -16.08 -1.94 9.62
CA ALA A 83 -16.75 -0.71 9.19
C ALA A 83 -16.03 0.55 9.72
N SER A 84 -15.68 0.56 11.01
CA SER A 84 -14.90 1.63 11.64
C SER A 84 -13.56 1.84 10.94
N GLY A 85 -12.86 0.73 10.66
CA GLY A 85 -11.59 0.76 9.96
C GLY A 85 -11.66 1.21 8.51
N GLY A 86 -12.63 0.68 7.78
CA GLY A 86 -12.90 1.03 6.39
C GLY A 86 -13.27 2.50 6.25
N ALA A 87 -14.16 3.00 7.11
CA ALA A 87 -14.58 4.40 7.11
C ALA A 87 -13.42 5.34 7.47
N ALA A 88 -12.68 5.08 8.56
CA ALA A 88 -11.51 5.88 8.94
C ALA A 88 -10.42 5.89 7.86
N GLY A 89 -10.21 4.73 7.22
CA GLY A 89 -9.26 4.57 6.11
C GLY A 89 -9.71 5.34 4.86
N ALA A 90 -10.97 5.21 4.46
CA ALA A 90 -11.54 5.94 3.33
C ALA A 90 -11.49 7.45 3.54
N THR A 91 -11.90 7.95 4.71
CA THR A 91 -11.84 9.37 5.07
C THR A 91 -10.41 9.89 5.02
N SER A 92 -9.45 9.14 5.56
CA SER A 92 -8.04 9.51 5.47
C SER A 92 -7.57 9.59 4.02
N LEU A 93 -7.89 8.58 3.21
CA LEU A 93 -7.57 8.53 1.78
C LEU A 93 -8.24 9.67 1.00
N CYS A 94 -9.42 10.15 1.37
CA CYS A 94 -10.04 11.31 0.69
C CYS A 94 -9.09 12.52 0.62
N PHE A 95 -8.19 12.68 1.59
CA PHE A 95 -7.21 13.78 1.61
C PHE A 95 -5.81 13.35 1.17
N VAL A 96 -5.35 12.18 1.60
CA VAL A 96 -3.94 11.79 1.39
C VAL A 96 -3.70 10.91 0.17
N TYR A 97 -4.75 10.47 -0.53
CA TYR A 97 -4.61 9.60 -1.71
C TYR A 97 -3.79 10.22 -2.85
N PRO A 98 -3.86 11.54 -3.14
CA PRO A 98 -2.97 12.17 -4.12
C PRO A 98 -1.47 11.97 -3.81
N LEU A 99 -1.10 11.96 -2.52
CA LEU A 99 0.29 11.69 -2.11
C LEU A 99 0.68 10.24 -2.39
N ASP A 100 -0.22 9.28 -2.10
CA ASP A 100 0.00 7.86 -2.43
C ASP A 100 0.12 7.64 -3.95
N PHE A 101 -0.71 8.34 -4.72
CA PHE A 101 -0.69 8.32 -6.17
C PHE A 101 0.66 8.82 -6.69
N ALA A 102 1.10 10.01 -6.27
CA ALA A 102 2.35 10.60 -6.73
C ALA A 102 3.57 9.79 -6.29
N ARG A 103 3.56 9.23 -5.07
CA ARG A 103 4.58 8.27 -4.60
C ARG A 103 4.73 7.11 -5.60
N THR A 104 3.60 6.54 -6.03
CA THR A 104 3.57 5.39 -6.94
C THR A 104 4.12 5.75 -8.31
N ARG A 105 3.70 6.89 -8.86
CA ARG A 105 4.12 7.36 -10.18
C ARG A 105 5.60 7.69 -10.21
N LEU A 106 6.10 8.38 -9.18
CA LEU A 106 7.52 8.68 -9.05
C LEU A 106 8.38 7.42 -8.87
N ALA A 107 7.89 6.42 -8.14
CA ALA A 107 8.59 5.15 -7.98
C ALA A 107 8.57 4.27 -9.25
N ALA A 108 7.58 4.47 -10.12
CA ALA A 108 7.48 3.79 -11.40
C ALA A 108 8.26 4.49 -12.54
N ASP A 109 8.62 5.76 -12.36
CA ASP A 109 9.40 6.55 -13.30
C ASP A 109 10.86 6.07 -13.32
N VAL A 110 11.20 5.40 -14.42
CA VAL A 110 12.54 4.84 -14.66
C VAL A 110 13.42 5.76 -15.52
N GLY A 111 12.99 6.99 -15.78
CA GLY A 111 13.76 7.97 -16.53
C GLY A 111 15.12 8.25 -15.88
N LYS A 112 16.16 8.43 -16.69
CA LYS A 112 17.53 8.60 -16.18
C LYS A 112 17.74 10.00 -15.61
N ALA A 113 17.52 11.03 -16.43
CA ALA A 113 17.64 12.43 -16.04
C ALA A 113 16.84 13.35 -16.97
N GLY A 114 16.59 14.59 -16.54
CA GLY A 114 16.02 15.65 -17.38
C GLY A 114 14.74 15.24 -18.10
N ALA A 115 14.76 15.33 -19.43
CA ALA A 115 13.61 15.04 -20.30
C ALA A 115 13.16 13.57 -20.29
N ASP A 116 14.02 12.63 -19.87
CA ASP A 116 13.65 11.20 -19.78
C ASP A 116 12.72 10.92 -18.59
N ARG A 117 12.64 11.84 -17.62
CA ARG A 117 11.79 11.72 -16.43
C ARG A 117 10.35 12.11 -16.78
N GLU A 118 9.41 11.25 -16.43
CA GLU A 118 7.98 11.56 -16.56
C GLU A 118 7.60 12.73 -15.62
N PHE A 119 8.18 12.72 -14.41
CA PHE A 119 7.94 13.73 -13.39
C PHE A 119 9.24 14.19 -12.73
N SER A 120 9.40 15.51 -12.56
CA SER A 120 10.55 16.09 -11.87
C SER A 120 10.46 15.93 -10.35
N GLY A 121 9.26 15.77 -9.80
CA GLY A 121 9.04 15.57 -8.37
C GLY A 121 7.56 15.45 -7.99
N LEU A 122 7.29 15.50 -6.68
CA LEU A 122 5.94 15.37 -6.11
C LEU A 122 4.98 16.44 -6.64
N GLY A 123 5.35 17.72 -6.56
CA GLY A 123 4.52 18.83 -7.02
C GLY A 123 4.24 18.76 -8.53
N ASP A 124 5.28 18.50 -9.33
CA ASP A 124 5.15 18.34 -10.79
C ASP A 124 4.22 17.18 -11.15
N CYS A 125 4.33 16.04 -10.47
CA CYS A 125 3.41 14.90 -10.67
C CYS A 125 1.95 15.27 -10.39
N LEU A 126 1.68 15.95 -9.28
CA LEU A 126 0.31 16.35 -8.93
C LEU A 126 -0.25 17.37 -9.93
N VAL A 127 0.55 18.38 -10.30
CA VAL A 127 0.12 19.43 -11.23
C VAL A 127 -0.10 18.88 -12.64
N LYS A 128 0.84 18.09 -13.19
CA LYS A 128 0.72 17.52 -14.54
C LYS A 128 -0.52 16.65 -14.68
N ILE A 129 -0.76 15.76 -13.72
CA ILE A 129 -1.92 14.86 -13.77
C ILE A 129 -3.24 15.62 -13.55
N THR A 130 -3.26 16.60 -12.65
CA THR A 130 -4.46 17.44 -12.47
C THR A 130 -4.78 18.22 -13.74
N LYS A 131 -3.76 18.73 -14.45
CA LYS A 131 -3.96 19.43 -15.74
C LYS A 131 -4.42 18.48 -16.85
N SER A 132 -3.97 17.23 -16.86
CA SER A 132 -4.33 16.28 -17.94
C SER A 132 -5.68 15.61 -17.74
N ASP A 133 -6.00 15.21 -16.51
CA ASP A 133 -7.11 14.29 -16.18
C ASP A 133 -8.04 14.86 -15.09
N GLY A 134 -7.74 16.06 -14.60
CA GLY A 134 -8.44 16.64 -13.46
C GLY A 134 -8.16 15.91 -12.14
N VAL A 135 -8.93 16.27 -11.11
CA VAL A 135 -8.83 15.65 -9.77
C VAL A 135 -9.09 14.14 -9.83
N ARG A 136 -9.99 13.69 -10.72
CA ARG A 136 -10.29 12.26 -10.89
C ARG A 136 -9.06 11.43 -11.24
N GLY A 137 -8.11 11.99 -12.00
CA GLY A 137 -6.84 11.32 -12.32
C GLY A 137 -6.00 10.98 -11.09
N LEU A 138 -6.01 11.84 -10.07
CA LEU A 138 -5.25 11.62 -8.82
C LEU A 138 -5.87 10.53 -7.93
N TYR A 139 -7.15 10.21 -8.12
CA TYR A 139 -7.90 9.25 -7.31
C TYR A 139 -8.15 7.89 -8.01
N GLN A 140 -7.47 7.63 -9.13
CA GLN A 140 -7.57 6.35 -9.82
C GLN A 140 -7.15 5.19 -8.89
N GLY A 141 -8.05 4.20 -8.75
CA GLY A 141 -7.88 3.06 -7.84
C GLY A 141 -8.41 3.27 -6.42
N PHE A 142 -9.06 4.40 -6.10
CA PHE A 142 -9.56 4.68 -4.75
C PHE A 142 -10.49 3.58 -4.22
N ASN A 143 -11.47 3.15 -5.01
CA ASN A 143 -12.47 2.15 -4.59
C ASN A 143 -11.81 0.80 -4.22
N VAL A 144 -10.91 0.29 -5.06
CA VAL A 144 -10.19 -0.97 -4.78
C VAL A 144 -9.22 -0.82 -3.61
N SER A 145 -8.70 0.40 -3.37
CA SER A 145 -7.91 0.68 -2.17
C SER A 145 -8.72 0.56 -0.88
N VAL A 146 -9.97 1.07 -0.87
CA VAL A 146 -10.85 0.97 0.30
C VAL A 146 -11.23 -0.49 0.55
N GLN A 147 -11.58 -1.24 -0.50
CA GLN A 147 -11.81 -2.69 -0.41
C GLN A 147 -10.58 -3.42 0.16
N GLY A 148 -9.39 -3.11 -0.35
CA GLY A 148 -8.14 -3.67 0.15
C GLY A 148 -7.89 -3.40 1.63
N ILE A 149 -8.25 -2.21 2.14
CA ILE A 149 -8.16 -1.89 3.59
C ILE A 149 -9.08 -2.79 4.42
N ILE A 150 -10.31 -3.00 3.96
CA ILE A 150 -11.29 -3.83 4.67
C ILE A 150 -10.80 -5.29 4.69
N ILE A 151 -10.35 -5.83 3.55
CA ILE A 151 -9.81 -7.19 3.45
C ILE A 151 -8.55 -7.35 4.30
N TYR A 152 -7.64 -6.38 4.26
CA TYR A 152 -6.44 -6.38 5.11
C TYR A 152 -6.82 -6.44 6.59
N ARG A 153 -7.77 -5.62 7.04
CA ARG A 153 -8.23 -5.64 8.44
C ARG A 153 -8.92 -6.95 8.79
N ALA A 154 -9.78 -7.48 7.93
CA ALA A 154 -10.47 -8.74 8.17
C ALA A 154 -9.48 -9.89 8.36
N ALA A 155 -8.50 -10.00 7.46
CA ALA A 155 -7.43 -10.98 7.58
C ALA A 155 -6.58 -10.74 8.84
N TYR A 156 -6.18 -9.50 9.11
CA TYR A 156 -5.36 -9.17 10.28
C TYR A 156 -6.05 -9.57 11.58
N PHE A 157 -7.30 -9.16 11.80
CA PHE A 157 -8.04 -9.50 13.02
C PHE A 157 -8.34 -11.00 13.13
N GLY A 158 -8.82 -11.62 12.04
CA GLY A 158 -9.13 -13.05 12.07
C GLY A 158 -7.91 -13.92 12.39
N ILE A 159 -6.75 -13.62 11.78
CA ILE A 159 -5.51 -14.36 12.05
C ILE A 159 -4.96 -14.03 13.44
N TYR A 160 -5.00 -12.77 13.85
CA TYR A 160 -4.50 -12.35 15.17
C TYR A 160 -5.31 -12.97 16.32
N ASP A 161 -6.63 -13.01 16.21
CA ASP A 161 -7.51 -13.60 17.23
C ASP A 161 -7.30 -15.12 17.30
N THR A 162 -7.17 -15.79 16.15
CA THR A 162 -6.82 -17.22 16.08
C THR A 162 -5.45 -17.48 16.70
N ALA A 163 -4.44 -16.68 16.33
CA ALA A 163 -3.08 -16.83 16.86
C ALA A 163 -3.04 -16.62 18.38
N LYS A 164 -3.80 -15.67 18.91
CA LYS A 164 -3.94 -15.47 20.36
C LYS A 164 -4.62 -16.64 21.06
N GLY A 165 -5.65 -17.22 20.47
CA GLY A 165 -6.34 -18.39 21.03
C GLY A 165 -5.47 -19.65 21.07
N MET A 166 -4.46 -19.74 20.20
CA MET A 166 -3.51 -20.86 20.15
C MET A 166 -2.30 -20.67 21.09
N LEU A 167 -2.12 -19.50 21.69
CA LEU A 167 -1.01 -19.26 22.62
C LEU A 167 -1.30 -19.86 23.99
N PRO A 168 -0.38 -20.68 24.56
CA PRO A 168 -0.59 -21.31 25.87
C PRO A 168 -0.69 -20.31 27.02
N ASP A 169 0.06 -19.20 26.97
CA ASP A 169 -0.07 -18.07 27.89
C ASP A 169 0.14 -16.74 27.14
N PRO A 170 -0.94 -16.08 26.69
CA PRO A 170 -0.85 -14.80 25.98
C PRO A 170 -0.27 -13.65 26.82
N ARG A 171 -0.21 -13.78 28.15
CA ARG A 171 0.26 -12.71 29.06
C ARG A 171 1.74 -12.84 29.41
N ASN A 172 2.30 -14.05 29.45
CA ASN A 172 3.73 -14.30 29.71
C ASN A 172 4.53 -14.71 28.46
N THR A 173 4.00 -14.52 27.25
CA THR A 173 4.74 -14.82 26.02
C THR A 173 5.95 -13.89 25.86
N HIS A 174 7.13 -14.46 25.65
CA HIS A 174 8.37 -13.71 25.44
C HIS A 174 8.21 -12.67 24.31
N ILE A 175 8.80 -11.48 24.50
CA ILE A 175 8.63 -10.33 23.58
C ILE A 175 8.98 -10.67 22.13
N VAL A 176 10.00 -11.49 21.90
CA VAL A 176 10.42 -11.92 20.55
C VAL A 176 9.35 -12.79 19.89
N ILE A 177 8.69 -13.68 20.64
CA ILE A 177 7.63 -14.53 20.10
C ILE A 177 6.41 -13.68 19.75
N SER A 178 6.02 -12.76 20.64
CA SER A 178 4.94 -11.79 20.38
C SER A 178 5.23 -10.93 19.16
N TRP A 179 6.48 -10.50 18.97
CA TRP A 179 6.92 -9.77 17.78
C TRP A 179 6.85 -10.63 16.51
N MET A 180 7.35 -11.86 16.54
CA MET A 180 7.28 -12.79 15.40
C MET A 180 5.84 -13.09 14.99
N ILE A 181 4.93 -13.25 15.95
CA ILE A 181 3.50 -13.44 15.67
C ILE A 181 2.92 -12.18 15.02
N ALA A 182 3.22 -11.00 15.55
CA ALA A 182 2.77 -9.75 14.96
C ALA A 182 3.29 -9.56 13.52
N GLN A 183 4.55 -9.91 13.25
CA GLN A 183 5.12 -9.89 11.89
C GLN A 183 4.44 -10.90 10.97
N THR A 184 4.21 -12.13 11.45
CA THR A 184 3.56 -13.20 10.68
C THR A 184 2.13 -12.81 10.32
N VAL A 185 1.34 -12.35 11.28
CA VAL A 185 -0.03 -11.85 11.06
C VAL A 185 -0.03 -10.72 10.03
N THR A 186 0.89 -9.76 10.17
CA THR A 186 1.01 -8.62 9.24
C THR A 186 1.38 -9.08 7.83
N ALA A 187 2.31 -10.02 7.71
CA ALA A 187 2.73 -10.57 6.43
C ALA A 187 1.59 -11.32 5.74
N VAL A 188 0.88 -12.19 6.45
CA VAL A 188 -0.23 -12.97 5.87
C VAL A 188 -1.39 -12.04 5.48
N ALA A 189 -1.79 -11.10 6.34
CA ALA A 189 -2.82 -10.10 5.99
C ALA A 189 -2.41 -9.23 4.79
N GLY A 190 -1.12 -8.89 4.72
CA GLY A 190 -0.52 -8.19 3.59
C GLY A 190 -0.59 -8.99 2.30
N VAL A 191 -0.33 -10.29 2.34
CA VAL A 191 -0.43 -11.20 1.18
C VAL A 191 -1.89 -11.39 0.75
N VAL A 192 -2.82 -11.61 1.68
CA VAL A 192 -4.25 -11.79 1.39
C VAL A 192 -4.85 -10.57 0.68
N SER A 193 -4.47 -9.37 1.12
CA SER A 193 -4.95 -8.11 0.52
C SER A 193 -4.12 -7.65 -0.69
N TYR A 194 -2.99 -8.30 -0.99
CA TYR A 194 -2.05 -7.87 -2.02
C TYR A 194 -2.64 -7.76 -3.44
N PRO A 195 -3.54 -8.66 -3.88
CA PRO A 195 -4.20 -8.52 -5.18
C PRO A 195 -4.91 -7.17 -5.36
N PHE A 196 -5.54 -6.65 -4.30
CA PHE A 196 -6.20 -5.34 -4.30
C PHE A 196 -5.19 -4.20 -4.44
N ASP A 197 -4.04 -4.28 -3.77
CA ASP A 197 -2.97 -3.29 -3.94
C ASP A 197 -2.38 -3.35 -5.37
N THR A 198 -2.21 -4.53 -5.95
CA THR A 198 -1.76 -4.64 -7.35
C THR A 198 -2.71 -3.95 -8.30
N VAL A 199 -4.02 -4.23 -8.24
CA VAL A 199 -5.01 -3.55 -9.08
C VAL A 199 -5.05 -2.04 -8.81
N ARG A 200 -4.98 -1.62 -7.54
CA ARG A 200 -4.88 -0.21 -7.15
C ARG A 200 -3.73 0.49 -7.88
N ARG A 201 -2.51 -0.07 -7.79
CA ARG A 201 -1.31 0.54 -8.40
C ARG A 201 -1.39 0.53 -9.92
N ARG A 202 -1.92 -0.53 -10.54
CA ARG A 202 -2.13 -0.61 -11.99
C ARG A 202 -3.13 0.43 -12.50
N MET A 203 -4.17 0.71 -11.73
CA MET A 203 -5.11 1.81 -12.01
C MET A 203 -4.44 3.18 -11.91
N MET A 204 -3.59 3.42 -10.88
CA MET A 204 -2.83 4.68 -10.77
C MET A 204 -1.91 4.94 -11.97
N MET A 205 -1.40 3.89 -12.63
CA MET A 205 -0.57 4.01 -13.83
C MET A 205 -1.35 4.45 -15.08
N GLN A 206 -2.69 4.47 -15.04
CA GLN A 206 -3.51 4.88 -16.19
C GLN A 206 -3.66 6.40 -16.30
N SER A 207 -3.52 7.16 -15.22
CA SER A 207 -3.73 8.61 -15.28
C SER A 207 -2.66 9.28 -16.16
N GLY A 208 -3.06 10.25 -16.98
CA GLY A 208 -2.22 10.91 -17.98
C GLY A 208 -2.09 10.12 -19.29
N ARG A 209 -2.71 8.94 -19.40
CA ARG A 209 -2.80 8.20 -20.67
C ARG A 209 -4.07 8.58 -21.43
N LYS A 210 -3.97 8.62 -22.76
CA LYS A 210 -5.09 9.00 -23.63
C LYS A 210 -5.29 7.95 -24.74
N GLY A 211 -6.53 7.76 -25.15
CA GLY A 211 -6.90 6.89 -26.28
C GLY A 211 -6.38 5.47 -26.13
N ALA A 212 -5.67 4.98 -27.16
CA ALA A 212 -5.16 3.61 -27.26
C ALA A 212 -4.13 3.24 -26.18
N ASP A 213 -3.53 4.21 -25.48
CA ASP A 213 -2.54 3.94 -24.42
C ASP A 213 -3.18 3.45 -23.11
N ILE A 214 -4.50 3.63 -22.95
CA ILE A 214 -5.25 3.22 -21.76
C ILE A 214 -5.38 1.70 -21.78
N MET A 215 -4.70 1.03 -20.85
CA MET A 215 -4.74 -0.43 -20.74
C MET A 215 -5.94 -0.90 -19.95
N TYR A 216 -6.41 -0.11 -18.97
CA TYR A 216 -7.52 -0.48 -18.09
C TYR A 216 -8.58 0.63 -18.07
N SER A 217 -9.81 0.31 -18.49
CA SER A 217 -10.92 1.27 -18.49
C SER A 217 -11.53 1.47 -17.10
N GLY A 218 -11.32 0.52 -16.19
CA GLY A 218 -11.82 0.55 -14.83
C GLY A 218 -11.28 -0.59 -13.98
N THR A 219 -11.65 -0.62 -12.70
CA THR A 219 -11.18 -1.63 -11.74
C THR A 219 -11.51 -3.05 -12.17
N ILE A 220 -12.75 -3.31 -12.63
CA ILE A 220 -13.18 -4.66 -13.06
C ILE A 220 -12.42 -5.09 -14.32
N ASP A 221 -12.23 -4.17 -15.26
CA ASP A 221 -11.43 -4.43 -16.48
C ASP A 221 -9.97 -4.75 -16.11
N CYS A 222 -9.39 -4.03 -15.13
CA CYS A 222 -8.05 -4.30 -14.62
C CYS A 222 -7.93 -5.70 -14.00
N TRP A 223 -8.89 -6.12 -13.15
CA TRP A 223 -8.94 -7.49 -12.63
C TRP A 223 -8.97 -8.53 -13.76
N ARG A 224 -9.87 -8.35 -14.73
CA ARG A 224 -10.04 -9.28 -15.85
C ARG A 224 -8.79 -9.38 -16.72
N LYS A 225 -8.22 -8.26 -17.12
CA LYS A 225 -7.02 -8.22 -17.99
C LYS A 225 -5.79 -8.78 -17.29
N ILE A 226 -5.57 -8.48 -16.01
CA ILE A 226 -4.45 -9.10 -15.27
C ILE A 226 -4.62 -10.62 -15.22
N ALA A 227 -5.82 -11.10 -14.91
CA ALA A 227 -6.09 -12.53 -14.83
C ALA A 227 -5.94 -13.23 -16.19
N ARG A 228 -6.42 -12.60 -17.28
CA ARG A 228 -6.37 -13.15 -18.64
C ARG A 228 -4.98 -13.07 -19.27
N ASP A 229 -4.32 -11.92 -19.18
CA ASP A 229 -3.14 -11.60 -19.98
C ASP A 229 -1.84 -11.93 -19.24
N GLU A 230 -1.83 -11.88 -17.90
CA GLU A 230 -0.64 -12.16 -17.08
C GLU A 230 -0.80 -13.39 -16.16
N GLY A 231 -2.01 -13.91 -16.00
CA GLY A 231 -2.34 -15.04 -15.13
C GLY A 231 -2.49 -14.69 -13.64
N GLY A 232 -3.06 -15.62 -12.85
CA GLY A 232 -3.37 -15.39 -11.44
C GLY A 232 -2.16 -15.07 -10.54
N LYS A 233 -0.95 -15.50 -10.91
CA LYS A 233 0.28 -15.18 -10.17
C LYS A 233 0.66 -13.69 -10.30
N ALA A 234 0.18 -13.00 -11.33
CA ALA A 234 0.52 -11.60 -11.58
C ALA A 234 0.04 -10.65 -10.49
N PHE A 235 -1.07 -11.00 -9.82
CA PHE A 235 -1.57 -10.25 -8.65
C PHE A 235 -0.55 -10.18 -7.51
N PHE A 236 0.40 -11.11 -7.45
CA PHE A 236 1.41 -11.22 -6.39
C PHE A 236 2.81 -10.75 -6.82
N LYS A 237 2.94 -10.10 -7.99
CA LYS A 237 4.22 -9.52 -8.45
C LYS A 237 4.71 -8.46 -7.45
N GLY A 238 5.75 -8.79 -6.68
CA GLY A 238 6.32 -7.93 -5.65
C GLY A 238 5.78 -8.18 -4.23
N ALA A 239 4.91 -9.18 -4.03
CA ALA A 239 4.39 -9.51 -2.70
C ALA A 239 5.52 -9.82 -1.70
N TRP A 240 6.51 -10.61 -2.13
CA TRP A 240 7.69 -10.90 -1.31
C TRP A 240 8.49 -9.65 -0.94
N SER A 241 8.72 -8.74 -1.91
CA SER A 241 9.37 -7.45 -1.64
C SER A 241 8.58 -6.62 -0.63
N ASN A 242 7.25 -6.69 -0.67
CA ASN A 242 6.39 -5.99 0.27
C ASN A 242 6.45 -6.59 1.69
N VAL A 243 6.58 -7.92 1.82
CA VAL A 243 6.80 -8.59 3.11
C VAL A 243 8.13 -8.14 3.71
N LEU A 244 9.23 -8.18 2.95
CA LEU A 244 10.53 -7.71 3.39
C LEU A 244 10.51 -6.24 3.82
N ARG A 245 9.83 -5.38 3.04
CA ARG A 245 9.63 -3.97 3.37
C ARG A 245 8.87 -3.78 4.69
N GLY A 246 7.84 -4.59 4.93
CA GLY A 246 7.05 -4.56 6.17
C GLY A 246 7.88 -4.94 7.39
N MET A 247 8.59 -6.07 7.31
CA MET A 247 9.45 -6.57 8.38
C MET A 247 10.61 -5.62 8.67
N GLY A 248 11.29 -5.13 7.62
CA GLY A 248 12.37 -4.15 7.77
C GLY A 248 11.90 -2.84 8.40
N GLY A 249 10.71 -2.36 8.02
CA GLY A 249 10.11 -1.16 8.63
C GLY A 249 9.82 -1.34 10.12
N ALA A 250 9.28 -2.50 10.53
CA ALA A 250 9.06 -2.80 11.94
C ALA A 250 10.38 -2.93 12.72
N PHE A 251 11.40 -3.54 12.12
CA PHE A 251 12.72 -3.66 12.73
C PHE A 251 13.39 -2.30 12.95
N VAL A 252 13.28 -1.38 11.99
CA VAL A 252 13.79 0.00 12.14
C VAL A 252 13.10 0.73 13.29
N LEU A 253 11.80 0.54 13.50
CA LEU A 253 11.09 1.14 14.64
C LEU A 253 11.60 0.60 15.98
N VAL A 254 11.81 -0.71 16.09
CA VAL A 254 12.37 -1.33 17.31
C VAL A 254 13.77 -0.78 17.59
N LEU A 255 14.63 -0.73 16.57
CA LEU A 255 15.98 -0.15 16.72
C LEU A 255 15.92 1.32 17.14
N TYR A 256 15.03 2.11 16.53
CA TYR A 256 14.86 3.52 16.88
C TYR A 256 14.46 3.70 18.34
N ASP A 257 13.53 2.89 18.85
CA ASP A 257 13.11 2.93 20.26
C ASP A 257 14.25 2.51 21.20
N GLU A 258 15.06 1.51 20.84
CA GLU A 258 16.24 1.14 21.63
C GLU A 258 17.30 2.25 21.64
N PHE A 259 17.58 2.88 20.48
CA PHE A 259 18.50 4.02 20.42
C PHE A 259 18.01 5.20 21.26
N LYS A 260 16.69 5.46 21.27
CA LYS A 260 16.11 6.51 22.10
C LYS A 260 16.26 6.26 23.61
N LYS A 261 16.42 5.02 24.05
CA LYS A 261 16.70 4.73 25.48
C LYS A 261 18.14 5.06 25.88
N VAL A 262 19.05 5.14 24.91
CA VAL A 262 20.48 5.40 25.12
C VAL A 262 20.80 6.90 25.06
N ILE A 263 19.94 7.70 24.43
CA ILE A 263 20.01 9.17 24.34
C ILE A 263 19.18 9.79 25.46
#